data_AF-A0A133KCW7-F1
#
_entry.id   AF-A0A133KCW7-F1
#
_cell.length_a   1.000
_cell.length_b   1.000
_cell.length_c   1.000
_cell.angle_alpha   90.00
_cell.angle_beta   90.00
_cell.angle_gamma   90.00
#
_symmetry.space_group_name_H-M   'P 1'
#
loop_
_entity.id
_entity.type
_entity.pdbx_description
1 polymer ?
#
loop_
_entity_poly.entity_id
_entity_poly.type
_entity_poly.pdbx_seq_one_letter_code
_entity_poly.pdbx_strand_id
1 'polypeptide(L)' 'MIDFEKAQWADDIIVILKNGEKFQGSGAGILMAEDFDDPEYQYDTFFVNNGVKSIALKIEEIEKVEIKHS' A
#
# COMPACT_ATOMS: atom_id res chain seq x y z
N MET A 1 8.50 8.08 -9.13
CA MET A 1 8.62 7.46 -7.78
C MET A 1 7.27 7.66 -7.11
N ILE A 2 6.70 6.59 -6.53
CA ILE A 2 5.39 6.67 -5.87
C ILE A 2 5.59 7.39 -4.53
N ASP A 3 4.73 8.37 -4.24
CA ASP A 3 4.76 9.10 -2.96
C ASP A 3 3.91 8.35 -1.93
N PHE A 4 4.50 7.29 -1.37
CA PHE A 4 3.84 6.47 -0.35
C PHE A 4 3.59 7.25 0.95
N GLU A 5 4.45 8.22 1.28
CA GLU A 5 4.28 9.12 2.42
C GLU A 5 2.98 9.91 2.35
N LYS A 6 2.64 10.40 1.15
CA LYS A 6 1.33 11.04 0.96
C LYS A 6 0.20 10.02 0.88
N ALA A 7 0.42 8.90 0.18
CA ALA A 7 -0.63 7.91 -0.06
C ALA A 7 -1.10 7.20 1.22
N GLN A 8 -0.25 7.00 2.21
CA GLN A 8 -0.61 6.31 3.46
C GLN A 8 -1.65 7.06 4.31
N TRP A 9 -1.80 8.36 4.08
CA TRP A 9 -2.76 9.23 4.78
C TRP A 9 -3.96 9.64 3.93
N ALA A 10 -4.04 9.18 2.68
CA ALA A 10 -5.09 9.62 1.75
C ALA A 10 -6.38 8.80 1.91
N ASP A 11 -7.53 9.48 1.87
CA ASP A 11 -8.85 8.88 2.07
C ASP A 11 -9.34 8.05 0.87
N ASP A 12 -8.94 8.41 -0.35
CA ASP A 12 -9.33 7.67 -1.57
C ASP A 12 -8.13 7.52 -2.51
N ILE A 13 -7.64 6.30 -2.61
CA ILE A 13 -6.54 5.88 -3.46
C ILE A 13 -6.93 4.68 -4.32
N ILE A 14 -6.30 4.59 -5.49
CA ILE A 14 -6.29 3.39 -6.33
C ILE A 14 -4.84 2.91 -6.44
N VAL A 15 -4.57 1.72 -5.91
CA VAL A 15 -3.30 1.01 -6.07
C VAL A 15 -3.40 0.08 -7.27
N ILE A 16 -2.42 0.15 -8.16
CA ILE A 16 -2.30 -0.70 -9.35
C ILE A 16 -1.03 -1.52 -9.20
N LEU A 17 -1.15 -2.84 -9.19
CA LEU A 17 -0.04 -3.78 -9.14
C LEU A 17 0.54 -4.02 -10.54
N LYS A 18 1.80 -4.46 -10.60
CA LYS A 18 2.51 -4.78 -11.85
C LYS A 18 1.85 -5.88 -12.69
N ASN A 19 1.02 -6.72 -12.06
CA ASN A 19 0.22 -7.74 -12.75
C ASN A 19 -1.10 -7.19 -13.34
N GLY A 20 -1.38 -5.90 -13.15
CA GLY A 20 -2.58 -5.21 -13.61
C GLY A 20 -3.75 -5.21 -12.62
N GLU A 21 -3.65 -5.92 -11.49
CA GLU A 21 -4.68 -5.90 -10.44
C GLU A 21 -4.81 -4.52 -9.80
N LYS A 22 -6.03 -4.18 -9.36
CA LYS A 22 -6.35 -2.88 -8.80
C LYS A 22 -7.06 -3.01 -7.46
N PHE A 23 -6.64 -2.20 -6.51
CA PHE A 23 -7.24 -2.08 -5.19
C PHE A 23 -7.65 -0.63 -4.95
N GLN A 24 -8.89 -0.42 -4.52
CA GLN A 24 -9.39 0.89 -4.14
C GLN A 24 -9.71 0.90 -2.64
N GLY A 25 -9.38 2.01 -1.98
CA GLY A 25 -9.59 2.20 -0.55
C GLY A 25 -8.90 3.46 -0.04
N SER A 26 -8.69 3.53 1.27
CA SER A 26 -7.84 4.54 1.89
C SER A 26 -6.45 3.99 2.21
N GLY A 27 -5.45 4.87 2.26
CA GLY A 27 -4.15 4.55 2.83
C GLY A 27 -4.28 4.19 4.31
N ALA A 28 -3.48 3.22 4.75
CA ALA A 28 -3.54 2.71 6.11
C ALA A 28 -2.15 2.49 6.74
N GLY A 29 -1.14 3.21 6.25
CA GLY A 29 0.23 3.12 6.75
C GLY A 29 1.19 2.33 5.86
N ILE A 30 2.46 2.42 6.22
CA ILE A 30 3.59 1.66 5.66
C ILE A 30 4.28 0.94 6.82
N LEU A 31 4.71 -0.30 6.59
CA LEU A 31 5.69 -0.98 7.45
C LEU A 31 6.92 -1.32 6.62
N MET A 32 8.09 -1.01 7.15
CA MET A 32 9.35 -1.34 6.50
C MET A 32 9.74 -2.77 6.83
N ALA A 33 10.47 -3.43 5.93
CA ALA A 33 10.94 -4.79 6.15
C ALA A 33 11.69 -4.96 7.49
N GLU A 34 12.42 -3.94 7.94
CA GLU A 34 13.15 -3.92 9.20
C GLU A 34 12.27 -3.92 10.47
N ASP A 35 10.99 -3.56 10.34
CA ASP A 35 10.02 -3.57 11.44
C ASP A 35 9.48 -4.98 11.74
N PHE A 36 9.78 -5.98 10.89
CA PHE A 36 9.30 -7.35 11.04
C PHE A 36 10.31 -8.24 11.78
N ASP A 37 9.83 -8.92 12.84
CA ASP A 37 10.61 -9.87 13.64
C ASP A 37 10.97 -11.16 12.88
N ASP A 38 10.20 -11.53 11.85
CA ASP A 38 10.39 -12.76 11.08
C ASP A 38 11.11 -12.49 9.75
N PRO A 39 12.35 -12.97 9.57
CA PRO A 39 13.15 -12.74 8.37
C PRO A 39 12.54 -13.28 7.08
N GLU A 40 11.65 -14.28 7.14
CA GLU A 40 10.97 -14.81 5.95
C GLU A 40 9.84 -13.89 5.44
N TYR A 41 9.37 -12.96 6.28
CA TYR A 41 8.29 -12.02 5.97
C TYR A 41 8.74 -10.54 5.95
N GLN A 42 10.04 -10.30 5.86
CA GLN A 42 10.63 -8.97 5.75
C GLN A 42 10.43 -8.39 4.35
N TYR A 43 9.34 -7.66 4.16
CA TYR A 43 9.10 -6.89 2.94
C TYR A 43 8.42 -5.55 3.25
N ASP A 44 8.84 -4.51 2.52
CA ASP A 44 8.22 -3.20 2.61
C ASP A 44 6.75 -3.32 2.18
N THR A 45 5.85 -2.97 3.09
CA THR A 45 4.42 -3.23 2.97
C THR A 45 3.65 -1.93 3.00
N PHE A 46 2.75 -1.75 2.05
CA PHE A 46 1.77 -0.67 2.03
C PHE A 46 0.39 -1.22 2.36
N PHE A 47 -0.30 -0.60 3.31
CA PHE A 47 -1.62 -1.03 3.75
C PHE A 47 -2.73 -0.21 3.10
N VAL A 48 -3.75 -0.90 2.60
CA VAL A 48 -4.95 -0.29 2.01
C VAL A 48 -6.19 -0.77 2.75
N ASN A 49 -7.01 0.15 3.25
CA ASN A 49 -8.30 -0.18 3.85
C ASN A 49 -9.42 -0.05 2.80
N ASN A 50 -10.08 -1.16 2.48
CA ASN A 50 -11.16 -1.18 1.49
C ASN A 50 -12.57 -1.01 2.11
N GLY A 51 -12.64 -0.44 3.32
CA GLY A 51 -13.88 -0.28 4.10
C GLY A 51 -14.36 -1.53 4.84
N VAL A 52 -13.83 -2.72 4.53
CA VAL A 52 -14.16 -3.98 5.23
C VAL A 52 -12.96 -4.54 5.99
N LYS A 53 -11.80 -4.53 5.35
CA LYS A 53 -10.55 -5.05 5.91
C LYS A 53 -9.36 -4.23 5.45
N SER A 54 -8.24 -4.40 6.17
CA SER A 54 -6.95 -3.94 5.71
C SER A 54 -6.30 -4.98 4.80
N ILE A 55 -5.68 -4.51 3.71
CA ILE A 55 -4.98 -5.31 2.73
C ILE A 55 -3.52 -4.90 2.76
N ALA A 56 -2.64 -5.86 3.08
CA ALA A 56 -1.19 -5.68 3.01
C ALA A 56 -0.72 -5.94 1.56
N LEU A 57 -0.07 -4.96 0.95
CA LEU A 57 0.49 -5.06 -0.39
C LEU A 57 2.00 -4.87 -0.34
N LYS A 58 2.77 -5.74 -0.99
CA LYS A 58 4.22 -5.56 -1.11
C LYS A 58 4.51 -4.36 -1.99
N ILE A 59 5.29 -3.40 -1.50
CA ILE A 59 5.64 -2.19 -2.23
C ILE A 59 6.34 -2.51 -3.56
N GLU A 60 7.16 -3.55 -3.59
CA GLU A 60 7.84 -3.99 -4.82
C GLU A 60 6.87 -4.46 -5.93
N GLU A 61 5.66 -4.88 -5.59
CA GLU A 61 4.65 -5.34 -6.55
C GLU A 61 3.76 -4.20 -7.05
N ILE A 62 3.83 -3.02 -6.42
CA ILE A 62 3.04 -1.84 -6.78
C ILE A 62 3.68 -1.15 -7.99
N GLU A 63 2.90 -0.98 -9.05
CA GLU A 63 3.29 -0.21 -10.23
C GLU A 63 2.95 1.27 -10.07
N LYS A 64 1.77 1.57 -9.51
CA LYS A 64 1.27 2.94 -9.39
C LYS A 64 0.29 3.09 -8.22
N VAL A 65 0.27 4.27 -7.60
CA VAL A 65 -0.78 4.71 -6.69
C VAL A 65 -1.37 6.02 -7.20
N GLU A 66 -2.69 6.07 -7.35
CA GLU A 66 -3.44 7.27 -7.74
C GLU A 66 -4.22 7.80 -6.55
N ILE A 67 -3.92 9.03 -6.11
CA ILE A 67 -4.68 9.70 -5.06
C ILE A 67 -5.83 10.48 -5.72
N LYS A 68 -7.07 10.14 -5.37
CA LYS A 68 -8.28 10.81 -5.87
C LYS A 68 -8.74 11.92 -4.93
N HIS A 69 -8.57 11.71 -3.62
CA HIS A 69 -8.85 12.70 -2.58
C HIS A 69 -7.83 12.54 -1.44
N SER A 70 -7.34 13.66 -0.90
CA SER A 70 -6.34 13.72 0.18
C SER A 70 -6.71 14.76 1.20
#